data_AF-A0A3D3G430-F1
#
_entry.id   AF-A0A3D3G430-F1
#
_cell.length_a   1.000
_cell.length_b   1.000
_cell.length_c   1.000
_cell.angle_alpha   90.00
_cell.angle_beta   90.00
_cell.angle_gamma   90.00
#
_symmetry.space_group_name_H-M   'P 1'
#
loop_
_entity.id
_entity.type
_entity.pdbx_description
1 polymer ?
#
loop_
_entity_poly.entity_id
_entity_poly.type
_entity_poly.pdbx_seq_one_letter_code
_entity_poly.pdbx_strand_id
1 'polypeptide(L)' 'MNKVYESATAALQDVVANGQTLAVGGFGLCGIPEALISALK' A
#
# COMPACT_ATOMS: atom_id res chain seq x y z
N MET A 1 -4.49 -6.91 19.39
CA MET A 1 -4.45 -5.98 18.25
C MET A 1 -3.15 -6.21 17.50
N ASN A 2 -3.20 -7.03 16.45
CA ASN A 2 -2.05 -7.27 15.57
C ASN A 2 -2.45 -6.82 14.16
N LYS A 3 -1.73 -5.82 13.62
CA LYS A 3 -1.98 -5.23 12.28
C LYS A 3 -0.88 -5.64 11.30
N VAL A 4 -0.23 -6.76 11.57
CA VAL A 4 0.77 -7.36 10.69
C VAL A 4 0.03 -8.31 9.75
N TYR A 5 0.26 -8.12 8.45
CA TYR A 5 -0.33 -8.92 7.39
C TYR A 5 0.77 -9.72 6.68
N GLU A 6 0.41 -10.89 6.19
CA GLU A 6 1.35 -11.80 5.50
C GLU A 6 1.76 -11.27 4.12
N SER A 7 0.99 -10.36 3.51
CA SER A 7 1.29 -9.76 2.22
C SER A 7 0.70 -8.35 2.06
N ALA A 8 1.22 -7.59 1.09
CA ALA A 8 0.71 -6.28 0.71
C ALA A 8 -0.74 -6.32 0.22
N THR A 9 -1.11 -7.34 -0.56
CA THR A 9 -2.49 -7.53 -1.04
C THR A 9 -3.45 -7.77 0.12
N ALA A 10 -3.09 -8.65 1.07
CA ALA A 10 -3.90 -8.89 2.26
C ALA A 10 -4.06 -7.62 3.12
N ALA A 11 -3.04 -6.77 3.18
CA ALA A 11 -3.12 -5.50 3.90
C ALA A 11 -4.07 -4.47 3.25
N LEU A 12 -4.31 -4.56 1.94
CA LEU A 12 -5.07 -3.59 1.15
C LEU A 12 -6.50 -4.04 0.80
N GLN A 13 -6.79 -5.34 0.91
CA GLN A 13 -8.02 -5.97 0.40
C GLN A 13 -9.33 -5.30 0.85
N ASP A 14 -9.39 -4.79 2.08
CA ASP A 14 -10.62 -4.27 2.70
C ASP A 14 -10.67 -2.73 2.77
N VAL A 15 -9.64 -2.03 2.24
CA VAL A 15 -9.49 -0.57 2.40
C VAL A 15 -9.38 0.19 1.08
N VAL A 16 -8.99 -0.49 -0.01
CA VAL A 16 -8.80 0.14 -1.32
C VAL A 16 -10.13 0.25 -2.08
N ALA A 17 -10.38 1.42 -2.65
CA ALA A 17 -11.52 1.68 -3.51
C ALA A 17 -11.16 2.65 -4.64
N ASN A 18 -11.92 2.58 -5.73
CA ASN A 18 -11.76 3.48 -6.87
C ASN A 18 -12.03 4.94 -6.49
N GLY A 19 -11.27 5.86 -7.09
CA GLY A 19 -11.42 7.31 -6.87
C GLY A 19 -10.87 7.83 -5.54
N GLN A 20 -10.16 6.99 -4.77
CA GLN A 20 -9.50 7.42 -3.53
C GLN A 20 -8.26 8.27 -3.84
N THR A 21 -8.08 9.32 -3.04
CA THR A 21 -6.80 10.05 -2.99
C THR A 21 -5.89 9.37 -1.98
N LEU A 22 -4.70 8.94 -2.41
CA LEU A 22 -3.70 8.27 -1.58
C LEU A 22 -2.53 9.21 -1.25
N ALA A 23 -2.14 9.26 0.02
CA ALA A 23 -0.89 9.88 0.43
C ALA A 23 0.24 8.84 0.37
N VAL A 24 1.26 9.09 -0.43
CA VAL A 24 2.36 8.14 -0.68
C VAL A 24 3.69 8.79 -0.32
N GLY A 25 4.48 8.12 0.53
CA GLY A 25 5.81 8.58 0.92
C GLY A 25 6.91 8.17 -0.07
N GLY A 26 8.06 8.85 0.02
CA GLY A 26 9.27 8.56 -0.77
C GLY A 26 9.92 9.81 -1.36
N PHE A 27 11.20 9.71 -1.73
CA PHE A 27 11.95 10.73 -2.46
C PHE A 27 12.70 10.09 -3.64
N GLY A 28 12.25 10.33 -4.87
CA GLY A 28 12.72 9.59 -6.04
C GLY A 28 12.40 8.10 -5.89
N LEU A 29 13.43 7.26 -5.72
CA LEU A 29 13.30 5.82 -5.43
C LEU A 29 13.58 5.47 -3.95
N CYS A 30 14.04 6.44 -3.15
CA CYS A 30 14.36 6.20 -1.75
C CYS A 30 13.09 6.22 -0.90
N GLY A 31 12.84 5.14 -0.15
CA GLY A 31 11.73 5.07 0.82
C GLY A 31 10.33 4.92 0.21
N ILE A 32 10.22 4.49 -1.04
CA ILE A 32 8.91 4.22 -1.66
C ILE A 32 8.32 2.90 -1.13
N PRO A 33 7.00 2.81 -0.93
CA PRO A 33 6.34 1.58 -0.50
C PRO A 33 6.13 0.62 -1.69
N GLU A 34 7.22 0.10 -2.27
CA GLU A 34 7.22 -0.67 -3.51
C GLU A 34 6.23 -1.86 -3.53
N ALA A 35 6.15 -2.61 -2.43
CA ALA A 35 5.25 -3.76 -2.32
C ALA A 35 3.76 -3.34 -2.34
N LEU A 36 3.42 -2.20 -1.72
CA LEU A 36 2.06 -1.68 -1.71
C LEU A 36 1.69 -1.08 -3.07
N ILE A 37 2.62 -0.38 -3.73
CA ILE A 37 2.41 0.14 -5.09
C ILE A 37 2.17 -1.02 -6.07
N SER A 38 2.93 -2.10 -5.96
CA SER A 38 2.72 -3.29 -6.80
C SER A 38 1.38 -3.98 -6.54
N ALA A 39 0.85 -3.92 -5.32
CA ALA A 39 -0.43 -4.55 -4.97
C ALA A 39 -1.66 -3.70 -5.38
N LEU A 40 -1.46 -2.43 -5.71
CA LEU A 40 -2.51 -1.53 -6.26
C LEU A 40 -2.65 -1.61 -7.77
N LYS A 41 -1.69 -2.25 -8.46
CA LYS A 41 -1.71 -2.46 -9.91
C LYS A 41 -2.63 -3.61 -10.29
#